data_AF-A0A971DZ95-F1
#
_entry.id   AF-A0A971DZ95-F1
#
_cell.length_a   1.000
_cell.length_b   1.000
_cell.length_c   1.000
_cell.angle_alpha   90.00
_cell.angle_beta   90.00
_cell.angle_gamma   90.00
#
_symmetry.space_group_name_H-M   'P 1'
#
loop_
_entity.id
_entity.type
_entity.pdbx_description
1 polymer ?
#
loop_
_entity_poly.entity_id
_entity_poly.type
_entity_poly.pdbx_seq_one_letter_code
_entity_poly.pdbx_strand_id
1 'polypeptide(L)' 'MREAIEQSGMTKKGSIHSLRHSFATHLLDSGIDIRYVQELLG' A
#
# COMPACT_ATOMS: atom_id res chain seq x y z
N MET A 1 -6.95 11.03 2.49
CA MET A 1 -7.03 9.62 2.92
C MET A 1 -8.24 9.34 3.78
N ARG A 2 -8.46 10.08 4.87
CA ARG A 2 -9.62 9.89 5.75
C ARG A 2 -10.96 10.05 5.00
N GLU A 3 -11.12 11.12 4.22
CA GLU A 3 -12.31 11.33 3.39
C GLU A 3 -12.51 10.22 2.35
N ALA A 4 -11.45 9.78 1.68
CA ALA A 4 -11.52 8.66 0.73
C ALA A 4 -11.92 7.34 1.41
N ILE A 5 -11.46 7.09 2.64
CA ILE A 5 -11.86 5.93 3.44
C ILE A 5 -13.34 6.04 3.83
N GLU A 6 -13.79 7.21 4.30
CA GLU A 6 -15.18 7.47 4.66
C GLU A 6 -16.12 7.31 3.44
N GLN A 7 -15.70 7.79 2.26
CA GLN A 7 -16.46 7.66 1.01
C GLN A 7 -16.44 6.23 0.44
N SER A 8 -15.38 5.45 0.69
CA SER A 8 -15.27 4.08 0.19
C SER A 8 -16.17 3.06 0.92
N GLY A 9 -16.87 3.47 1.99
CA GLY A 9 -17.68 2.58 2.81
C GLY A 9 -16.86 1.56 3.61
N MET A 10 -15.54 1.75 3.70
CA MET A 10 -14.63 0.80 4.33
C MET A 10 -14.72 0.91 5.85
N THR A 11 -15.11 -0.17 6.52
CA THR A 11 -15.28 -0.23 7.99
C THR A 11 -13.96 -0.39 8.75
N LYS A 12 -12.89 -0.80 8.05
CA LYS A 12 -11.55 -0.97 8.61
C LYS A 12 -10.77 0.35 8.54
N LYS A 13 -9.92 0.59 9.54
CA LYS A 13 -9.02 1.75 9.54
C LYS A 13 -7.92 1.55 8.48
N GLY A 14 -7.95 2.34 7.43
CA GLY A 14 -6.84 2.48 6.50
C GLY A 14 -5.87 3.57 6.96
N SER A 15 -4.57 3.31 6.85
CA SER A 15 -3.50 4.29 7.11
C SER A 15 -2.52 4.36 5.94
N ILE A 16 -1.74 5.43 5.84
CA ILE A 16 -0.69 5.58 4.81
C ILE A 16 0.27 4.38 4.84
N HIS A 17 0.60 3.88 6.03
CA HIS A 17 1.43 2.69 6.21
C HIS A 17 0.75 1.43 5.66
N SER A 18 -0.56 1.28 5.84
CA SER A 18 -1.33 0.15 5.29
C SER A 18 -1.34 0.16 3.76
N LEU A 19 -1.45 1.34 3.12
CA LEU A 19 -1.36 1.46 1.67
C LEU A 19 0.05 1.14 1.16
N ARG A 20 1.08 1.71 1.81
CA ARG A 20 2.48 1.43 1.48
C ARG A 20 2.78 -0.07 1.52
N HIS A 21 2.34 -0.74 2.59
CA HIS A 21 2.54 -2.18 2.75
C HIS A 21 1.79 -2.99 1.68
N SER A 22 0.53 -2.62 1.39
CA SER A 22 -0.28 -3.30 0.36
C SER A 22 0.36 -3.13 -1.02
N PHE A 23 0.88 -1.95 -1.33
CA PHE A 23 1.58 -1.67 -2.58
C PHE A 23 2.90 -2.46 -2.68
N ALA A 24 3.74 -2.46 -1.64
CA ALA A 24 4.96 -3.26 -1.61
C ALA A 24 4.67 -4.75 -1.80
N THR A 25 3.65 -5.28 -1.11
CA THR A 25 3.22 -6.68 -1.24
C THR A 25 2.79 -7.00 -2.66
N HIS A 26 2.02 -6.10 -3.30
CA HIS A 26 1.56 -6.30 -4.67
C HIS A 26 2.71 -6.32 -5.69
N LEU A 27 3.72 -5.46 -5.52
CA LEU A 27 4.90 -5.46 -6.38
C LEU A 27 5.70 -6.75 -6.22
N LEU A 28 5.89 -7.22 -4.99
CA LEU A 28 6.59 -8.48 -4.71
C LEU A 28 5.82 -9.69 -5.26
N ASP A 29 4.50 -9.71 -5.12
CA ASP A 29 3.63 -10.76 -5.68
C ASP A 29 3.68 -10.78 -7.21
N SER A 30 3.86 -9.62 -7.84
CA SER A 30 4.07 -9.48 -9.29
C SER A 30 5.49 -9.87 -9.74
N GLY A 31 6.35 -10.35 -8.83
CA GLY A 31 7.70 -10.83 -9.14
C GLY A 31 8.75 -9.74 -9.27
N ILE A 32 8.48 -8.52 -8.80
CA ILE A 32 9.45 -7.41 -8.83
C ILE A 32 10.55 -7.65 -7.79
N ASP A 33 11.80 -7.37 -8.15
CA ASP A 33 12.96 -7.53 -7.25
C ASP A 33 12.79 -6.66 -6.00
N ILE A 34 13.00 -7.26 -4.83
CA ILE A 34 12.90 -6.59 -3.53
C ILE A 34 13.79 -5.35 -3.43
N ARG A 35 14.96 -5.35 -4.07
CA ARG A 35 15.87 -4.19 -4.11
C ARG A 35 15.24 -3.02 -4.86
N TYR A 36 14.53 -3.31 -5.94
CA TYR A 36 13.80 -2.29 -6.69
C TYR A 36 12.60 -1.76 -5.90
N VAL A 37 11.87 -2.63 -5.19
CA VAL A 37 10.77 -2.21 -4.30
C VAL A 37 11.27 -1.32 -3.17
N GLN A 38 12.45 -1.61 -2.60
CA GLN A 38 13.08 -0.77 -1.58
C GLN A 38 13.47 0.60 -2.13
N GLU A 39 14.16 0.67 -3.27
CA GLU A 39 14.51 1.95 -3.92
C GLU A 39 13.28 2.81 -4.24
N LEU A 40 12.17 2.18 -4.66
CA LEU A 40 10.93 2.88 -4.98
C LEU A 40 10.23 3.46 -3.74
N LEU A 41 10.39 2.81 -2.59
CA LEU A 41 9.69 3.16 -1.35
C LEU A 41 10.53 3.99 -0.37
N GLY A 42 11.85 4.02 -0.56
CA GLY A 42 12.82 4.73 0.29
C GLY A 42 13.01 4.04 1.63
#